data_AF-A0A428K4G7-F1
#
_entry.id   AF-A0A428K4G7-F1
#
_cell.length_a   1.000
_cell.length_b   1.000
_cell.length_c   1.000
_cell.angle_alpha   90.00
_cell.angle_beta   90.00
_cell.angle_gamma   90.00
#
_symmetry.space_group_name_H-M   'P 1'
#
loop_
_entity.id
_entity.type
_entity.pdbx_description
1 polymer ?
#
loop_
_entity_poly.entity_id
_entity_poly.type
_entity_poly.pdbx_seq_one_letter_code
_entity_poly.pdbx_strand_id
1 'polypeptide(L)'
;MDSTKYDQILEFISRDENLNILCNKHLLQEKVFPDLHVDEIVELIDQMEIIKPKVFKTLNRGMTRPIQANGLTKKFLKQGGFSKIKHELLLEQQKALEKENLELEKTKVDLKLAKETLEEFPKTKKRAKVAYIVAILLAFLQLAEWIVSLMSSD
;
A
#
# COMPACT_ATOMS: atom_id res chain seq x y z
N MET A 1 -13.09 5.58 10.11
CA MET A 1 -12.30 6.11 11.24
C MET A 1 -12.59 7.59 11.39
N ASP A 2 -13.32 7.95 12.45
CA ASP A 2 -13.74 9.32 12.77
C ASP A 2 -12.69 10.02 13.64
N SER A 3 -11.47 10.15 13.12
CA SER A 3 -10.31 10.70 13.85
C SER A 3 -10.58 12.04 14.52
N THR A 4 -11.38 12.90 13.88
CA THR A 4 -11.76 14.21 14.40
C THR A 4 -12.58 14.12 15.69
N LYS A 5 -13.52 13.15 15.76
CA LYS A 5 -14.32 12.93 16.97
C LYS A 5 -13.46 12.43 18.12
N TYR A 6 -12.49 11.56 17.83
CA TYR A 6 -11.56 11.07 18.85
C TYR A 6 -10.69 12.20 19.42
N ASP A 7 -10.17 13.07 18.56
CA ASP A 7 -9.36 14.21 18.99
C ASP A 7 -10.19 15.20 19.82
N GLN A 8 -11.46 15.44 19.46
CA GLN A 8 -12.39 16.25 20.26
C GLN A 8 -12.62 15.68 21.66
N ILE A 9 -12.77 14.36 21.80
CA ILE A 9 -12.87 13.69 23.11
C ILE A 9 -11.61 13.95 23.93
N LEU A 10 -10.43 13.72 23.33
CA LEU A 10 -9.16 13.91 24.01
C LEU A 10 -8.92 15.37 24.42
N GLU A 11 -9.28 16.31 23.56
CA GLU A 11 -9.20 17.74 23.86
C GLU A 11 -10.13 18.12 25.01
N PHE A 12 -11.37 17.61 25.01
CA PHE A 12 -12.34 17.86 26.06
C PHE A 12 -11.83 17.37 27.43
N ILE A 13 -11.36 16.12 27.52
CA ILE A 13 -10.82 15.57 28.78
C ILE A 13 -9.50 16.21 29.19
N SER A 14 -8.80 16.87 28.27
CA SER A 14 -7.51 17.52 28.51
C SER A 14 -7.61 19.03 28.81
N ARG A 15 -8.77 19.66 28.56
CA ARG A 15 -8.99 21.11 28.76
C ARG A 15 -9.19 21.48 30.22
N ASP A 16 -9.84 20.63 31.00
CA ASP A 16 -10.07 20.93 32.41
C ASP A 16 -8.77 20.78 33.20
N GLU A 17 -8.35 21.87 33.86
CA GLU A 17 -7.13 21.95 34.68
C GLU A 17 -7.12 20.94 35.84
N ASN A 18 -8.28 20.35 36.14
CA ASN A 18 -8.38 19.18 36.98
C ASN A 18 -8.24 17.91 36.15
N LEU A 19 -7.01 17.42 36.04
CA LEU A 19 -6.65 16.06 35.61
C LEU A 19 -7.47 14.95 36.31
N ASN A 20 -8.29 15.26 37.32
CA ASN A 20 -9.13 14.37 38.13
C ASN A 20 -10.61 14.30 37.74
N ILE A 21 -11.08 15.04 36.73
CA ILE A 21 -12.49 14.92 36.31
C ILE A 21 -12.67 13.60 35.55
N LEU A 22 -13.52 12.74 36.11
CA LEU A 22 -13.98 11.52 35.47
C LEU A 22 -14.99 11.88 34.39
N CYS A 23 -14.57 11.79 33.14
CA CYS A 23 -15.45 12.03 32.02
C CYS A 23 -16.28 10.78 31.77
N ASN A 24 -17.60 10.88 31.95
CA ASN A 24 -18.52 9.79 31.68
C ASN A 24 -19.18 9.96 30.29
N LYS A 25 -19.73 8.88 29.76
CA LYS A 25 -20.41 8.86 28.45
C LYS A 25 -21.56 9.86 28.33
N HIS A 26 -22.29 10.13 29.42
CA HIS A 26 -23.39 11.10 29.44
C HIS A 26 -22.90 12.55 29.34
N LEU A 27 -21.75 12.87 29.94
CA LEU A 27 -21.13 14.19 29.89
C LEU A 27 -20.58 14.46 28.48
N LEU A 28 -19.97 13.45 27.85
CA LEU A 28 -19.55 13.54 26.46
C LEU A 28 -20.75 13.74 25.53
N GLN A 29 -21.87 13.05 25.78
CA GLN A 29 -23.09 13.26 25.04
C GLN A 29 -23.59 14.71 25.20
N GLU A 30 -23.76 15.19 26.43
CA GLU A 30 -24.33 16.51 26.68
C GLU A 30 -23.44 17.65 26.15
N LYS A 31 -22.11 17.54 26.29
CA LYS A 31 -21.18 18.65 26.04
C LYS A 31 -20.45 18.59 24.71
N VAL A 32 -20.17 17.40 24.19
CA VAL A 32 -19.31 17.20 23.00
C VAL A 32 -20.13 16.70 21.81
N PHE A 33 -21.06 15.77 22.03
CA PHE A 33 -21.85 15.14 20.98
C PHE A 33 -23.34 15.01 21.36
N PRO A 34 -24.09 16.12 21.40
CA PRO A 34 -25.50 16.10 21.78
C PRO A 34 -26.36 15.26 20.82
N ASP A 35 -25.91 15.14 19.57
CA ASP A 35 -26.61 14.42 18.51
C ASP A 35 -26.31 12.91 18.50
N LEU A 36 -25.31 12.44 19.25
CA LEU A 36 -24.94 11.02 19.30
C LEU A 36 -25.68 10.30 20.42
N HIS A 37 -25.98 9.02 20.18
CA HIS A 37 -26.48 8.14 21.22
C HIS A 37 -25.34 7.74 22.18
N VAL A 38 -25.70 7.47 23.43
CA VAL A 38 -24.73 7.09 24.48
C VAL A 38 -23.90 5.86 24.09
N ASP A 39 -24.51 4.90 23.41
CA ASP A 39 -23.82 3.67 22.98
C ASP A 39 -22.82 3.93 21.85
N GLU A 40 -23.09 4.89 20.96
CA GLU A 40 -22.14 5.29 19.92
C GLU A 40 -20.90 5.94 20.54
N ILE A 41 -21.07 6.71 21.62
CA ILE A 41 -19.95 7.30 22.36
C ILE A 41 -19.11 6.23 23.05
N VAL A 42 -19.73 5.19 23.60
CA VAL A 42 -19.01 4.04 24.17
C VAL A 42 -18.19 3.34 23.09
N GLU A 43 -18.79 3.08 21.93
CA GLU A 43 -18.10 2.48 20.79
C GLU A 43 -16.91 3.35 20.33
N LEU A 44 -17.06 4.68 20.28
CA LEU A 44 -15.95 5.58 19.96
C LEU A 44 -14.80 5.43 20.95
N ILE A 45 -15.09 5.36 22.25
CA ILE A 45 -14.06 5.19 23.30
C ILE A 45 -13.36 3.83 23.17
N ASP A 46 -14.12 2.75 22.95
CA ASP A 46 -13.57 1.41 22.79
C ASP A 46 -12.66 1.34 21.54
N GLN A 47 -13.07 1.96 20.43
CA GLN A 47 -12.24 2.08 19.22
C GLN A 47 -10.97 2.88 19.47
N MET A 48 -11.02 3.96 20.26
CA MET A 48 -9.82 4.73 20.60
C MET A 48 -8.81 3.88 21.39
N GLU A 49 -9.27 3.07 22.35
CA GLU A 49 -8.41 2.17 23.13
C GLU A 49 -7.79 1.08 22.26
N ILE A 50 -8.54 0.56 21.27
CA ILE A 50 -8.02 -0.42 20.29
C ILE A 50 -6.93 0.22 19.41
N ILE A 51 -7.19 1.41 18.86
CA ILE A 51 -6.27 2.08 17.92
C ILE A 51 -5.00 2.53 18.63
N LYS A 52 -5.14 3.15 19.80
CA LYS A 52 -4.00 3.65 20.57
C LYS A 52 -4.22 3.43 22.07
N PRO A 53 -3.84 2.26 22.59
CA PRO A 53 -4.07 1.93 23.99
C PRO A 53 -3.30 2.86 24.92
N LYS A 54 -3.84 3.10 26.11
CA LYS A 54 -3.22 3.90 27.18
C LYS A 54 -3.05 5.40 26.88
N VAL A 55 -3.66 5.93 25.83
CA VAL A 55 -3.66 7.39 25.58
C VAL A 55 -4.50 8.14 26.59
N PHE A 56 -5.46 7.47 27.20
CA PHE A 56 -6.25 7.92 28.35
C PHE A 56 -6.29 6.80 29.40
N LYS A 57 -6.82 7.10 30.58
CA LYS A 57 -7.01 6.13 31.66
C LYS A 57 -8.50 5.81 31.75
N THR A 58 -8.83 4.53 31.56
CA THR A 58 -10.19 4.02 31.79
C THR A 58 -10.28 3.49 33.22
N LEU A 59 -11.28 3.91 33.97
CA LEU A 59 -11.55 3.34 35.29
C LEU A 59 -12.60 2.24 35.18
N ASN A 60 -12.24 1.04 35.63
CA ASN A 60 -13.17 -0.08 35.79
C ASN A 60 -14.04 0.09 37.04
N ARG A 61 -14.85 1.15 37.10
CA ARG A 61 -15.89 1.35 38.12
C ARG A 61 -17.27 1.07 37.51
N GLY A 62 -17.62 -0.20 37.37
CA GLY A 62 -18.97 -0.63 36.95
C GLY A 62 -19.38 -0.21 35.53
N MET A 63 -20.68 0.02 35.31
CA MET A 63 -21.29 0.25 33.97
C MET A 63 -20.93 1.58 33.30
N THR A 64 -20.34 2.54 34.03
CA THR A 64 -20.13 3.91 33.51
C THR A 64 -18.76 4.12 32.85
N ARG A 65 -17.79 3.21 33.10
CA ARG A 65 -16.42 3.21 32.53
C ARG A 65 -15.89 4.61 32.20
N PRO A 66 -15.74 5.51 33.19
CA PRO A 66 -15.31 6.85 32.90
C PRO A 66 -13.86 6.87 32.41
N ILE A 67 -13.58 7.80 31.51
CA ILE A 67 -12.26 8.06 30.95
C ILE A 67 -11.65 9.32 31.57
N GLN A 68 -10.33 9.34 31.67
CA GLN A 68 -9.57 10.41 32.29
C GLN A 68 -8.31 10.69 31.47
N ALA A 69 -7.97 11.96 31.28
CA ALA A 69 -6.71 12.33 30.66
C ALA A 69 -5.52 11.86 31.53
N ASN A 70 -4.43 11.48 30.88
CA ASN A 70 -3.19 11.11 31.54
C ASN A 70 -2.01 11.93 30.97
N GLY A 71 -0.80 11.68 31.46
CA GLY A 71 0.39 12.38 30.99
C GLY A 71 0.73 12.14 29.51
N LEU A 72 0.17 11.09 28.89
CA LEU A 72 0.33 10.77 27.47
C LEU A 72 -0.70 11.50 26.60
N THR A 73 -1.91 11.79 27.10
CA THR A 73 -2.98 12.46 26.34
C THR A 73 -2.50 13.77 25.71
N LYS A 74 -1.91 14.65 26.52
CA LYS A 74 -1.38 15.95 26.05
C LYS A 74 -0.23 15.78 25.05
N LYS A 75 0.65 14.81 25.28
CA LYS A 75 1.77 14.52 24.36
C LYS A 75 1.25 14.01 23.01
N PHE A 76 0.26 13.12 23.04
CA PHE A 76 -0.35 12.53 21.87
C PHE A 76 -1.09 13.57 21.02
N LEU A 77 -1.89 14.45 21.65
CA LEU A 77 -2.53 15.58 20.96
C LEU A 77 -1.50 16.51 20.31
N LYS A 78 -0.42 16.87 21.02
CA LYS A 78 0.68 17.69 20.45
C LYS A 78 1.39 17.03 19.28
N GLN A 79 1.38 15.71 19.19
CA GLN A 79 1.98 14.95 18.09
C GLN A 79 1.05 14.83 16.87
N GLY A 80 -0.15 15.42 16.91
CA GLY A 80 -1.13 15.41 15.83
C GLY A 80 -2.31 14.46 16.05
N GLY A 81 -2.40 13.82 17.22
CA GLY A 81 -3.57 13.04 17.62
C GLY A 81 -3.90 11.86 16.71
N PHE A 82 -5.17 11.45 16.73
CA PHE A 82 -5.72 10.41 15.86
C PHE A 82 -5.82 10.89 14.41
N SER A 83 -5.92 12.21 14.17
CA SER A 83 -5.91 12.77 12.82
C SER A 83 -4.62 12.47 12.07
N LYS A 84 -3.47 12.50 12.75
CA LYS A 84 -2.19 12.09 12.14
C LYS A 84 -2.16 10.60 11.80
N ILE A 85 -2.66 9.73 12.69
CA ILE A 85 -2.74 8.28 12.42
C ILE A 85 -3.58 8.01 11.17
N LYS A 86 -4.74 8.67 11.03
CA LYS A 86 -5.59 8.55 9.84
C LYS A 86 -4.84 8.99 8.58
N HIS A 87 -4.12 10.11 8.65
CA HIS A 87 -3.37 10.63 7.51
C HIS A 87 -2.23 9.68 7.10
N GLU A 88 -1.49 9.14 8.05
CA GLU A 88 -0.43 8.14 7.79
C GLU A 88 -1.00 6.88 7.14
N LEU A 89 -2.14 6.37 7.63
CA LEU A 89 -2.81 5.21 7.05
C LEU A 89 -3.25 5.48 5.59
N LEU A 90 -3.79 6.66 5.30
CA LEU A 90 -4.18 7.05 3.94
C LEU A 90 -2.96 7.14 3.02
N LEU A 91 -1.85 7.70 3.49
CA LEU A 91 -0.61 7.76 2.72
C LEU A 91 -0.04 6.36 2.43
N GLU A 92 -0.08 5.44 3.39
CA GLU A 92 0.37 4.06 3.16
C GLU A 92 -0.49 3.35 2.13
N GLN A 93 -1.82 3.50 2.19
CA GLN A 93 -2.73 2.94 1.21
C GLN A 93 -2.47 3.51 -0.20
N GLN A 94 -2.23 4.82 -0.32
CA GLN A 94 -1.88 5.44 -1.59
C GLN A 94 -0.56 4.89 -2.15
N LYS A 95 0.48 4.79 -1.32
CA LYS A 95 1.77 4.21 -1.73
C LYS A 95 1.65 2.75 -2.14
N ALA A 96 0.81 1.98 -1.46
CA ALA A 96 0.55 0.58 -1.83
C ALA A 96 -0.13 0.49 -3.20
N LEU A 97 -1.13 1.32 -3.45
CA LEU A 97 -1.84 1.39 -4.73
C LEU A 97 -0.92 1.85 -5.88
N GLU A 98 -0.05 2.83 -5.63
CA GLU A 98 0.97 3.25 -6.59
C GLU A 98 1.95 2.12 -6.93
N LYS A 99 2.39 1.35 -5.93
CA LYS A 99 3.26 0.18 -6.16
C LYS A 99 2.55 -0.90 -6.97
N GLU A 100 1.30 -1.21 -6.64
CA GLU A 100 0.51 -2.19 -7.37
C GLU A 100 0.33 -1.77 -8.84
N ASN A 101 0.01 -0.49 -9.08
CA ASN A 101 -0.08 0.05 -10.44
C ASN A 101 1.25 -0.08 -11.20
N LEU A 102 2.36 0.23 -10.55
CA LEU A 102 3.69 0.12 -11.15
C LEU A 102 4.08 -1.34 -11.46
N GLU A 103 3.70 -2.28 -10.59
CA GLU A 103 3.87 -3.72 -10.83
C GLU A 103 2.99 -4.23 -11.97
N LEU A 104 1.75 -3.76 -12.06
CA LEU A 104 0.86 -4.05 -13.19
C LEU A 104 1.41 -3.51 -14.51
N GLU A 105 1.96 -2.29 -14.52
CA GLU A 105 2.61 -1.73 -15.71
C GLU A 105 3.83 -2.55 -16.14
N LYS A 106 4.71 -2.92 -15.20
CA LYS A 106 5.84 -3.82 -15.49
C LYS A 106 5.37 -5.15 -16.08
N THR A 107 4.36 -5.76 -15.47
CA THR A 107 3.81 -7.03 -15.94
C THR A 107 3.22 -6.90 -17.36
N LYS A 108 2.57 -5.78 -17.69
CA LYS A 108 2.10 -5.50 -19.05
C LYS A 108 3.24 -5.37 -20.04
N VAL A 109 4.33 -4.70 -19.67
CA VAL A 109 5.54 -4.59 -20.50
C VAL A 109 6.17 -5.95 -20.73
N ASP A 110 6.37 -6.75 -19.67
CA ASP A 110 6.92 -8.10 -19.77
C ASP A 110 6.04 -9.00 -20.63
N LEU A 111 4.72 -8.92 -20.48
CA LEU A 111 3.77 -9.67 -21.30
C LEU A 111 3.83 -9.25 -22.77
N LYS A 112 4.00 -7.96 -23.05
CA LYS A 112 4.17 -7.45 -24.41
C LYS A 112 5.47 -7.95 -25.02
N LEU A 113 6.58 -7.89 -24.28
CA LEU A 113 7.88 -8.40 -24.71
C LEU A 113 7.85 -9.92 -24.94
N ALA A 114 7.17 -10.66 -24.07
CA ALA A 114 6.98 -12.10 -24.22
C ALA A 114 6.17 -12.43 -25.49
N LYS A 115 5.14 -11.64 -25.82
CA LYS A 115 4.39 -11.80 -27.07
C LYS A 115 5.25 -11.49 -28.30
N GLU A 116 5.99 -10.38 -28.29
CA GLU A 116 6.87 -9.99 -29.40
C GLU A 116 7.96 -11.05 -29.64
N THR A 117 8.61 -11.53 -28.58
CA THR A 117 9.62 -12.60 -28.68
C THR A 117 9.05 -13.92 -29.20
N LEU A 118 7.84 -14.32 -28.76
CA LEU A 118 7.15 -15.51 -29.28
C LEU A 118 6.76 -15.36 -30.75
N GLU A 119 6.41 -14.16 -31.22
CA GLU A 119 6.10 -13.90 -32.63
C GLU A 119 7.35 -13.86 -33.53
N GLU A 120 8.49 -13.40 -33.01
CA GLU A 120 9.75 -13.33 -33.74
C GLU A 120 10.45 -14.69 -33.86
N PHE A 121 10.36 -15.53 -32.83
CA PHE A 121 11.00 -16.85 -32.78
C PHE A 121 10.72 -17.76 -34.01
N PRO A 122 9.48 -17.93 -34.49
CA PRO A 122 9.24 -18.74 -35.68
C PRO A 122 9.77 -18.08 -36.97
N LYS A 123 9.83 -16.74 -37.02
CA LYS A 123 10.35 -15.99 -38.18
C LYS A 123 11.86 -16.11 -38.28
N THR A 124 12.58 -15.97 -37.16
CA THR A 124 14.04 -16.15 -37.10
C THR A 124 14.43 -17.61 -37.41
N LYS A 125 13.68 -18.60 -36.88
CA LYS A 125 13.90 -20.02 -37.18
C LYS A 125 13.76 -20.35 -38.67
N LYS A 126 12.78 -19.76 -39.37
CA LYS A 126 12.61 -19.94 -40.83
C LYS A 126 13.76 -19.30 -41.61
N ARG A 127 14.16 -18.07 -41.26
CA ARG A 127 15.29 -17.37 -41.91
C ARG A 127 16.60 -18.13 -41.74
N ALA A 128 16.87 -18.64 -40.53
CA ALA A 128 18.07 -19.44 -40.25
C ALA A 128 18.16 -20.71 -41.11
N LYS A 129 17.03 -21.40 -41.33
CA LYS A 129 16.97 -22.57 -42.22
C LYS A 129 17.30 -22.22 -43.67
N VAL A 130 16.75 -21.12 -44.19
CA VAL A 130 17.02 -20.67 -45.56
C VAL A 130 18.49 -20.27 -45.71
N ALA A 131 19.01 -19.49 -44.76
CA ALA A 131 20.41 -19.08 -44.77
C ALA A 131 21.36 -20.28 -44.75
N TYR A 132 21.05 -21.32 -43.96
CA TYR A 132 21.81 -22.56 -43.91
C TYR A 132 21.83 -23.30 -45.26
N ILE A 133 20.69 -23.41 -45.93
CA ILE A 133 20.60 -24.05 -47.26
C ILE A 133 21.40 -23.26 -48.30
N VAL A 134 21.29 -21.93 -48.30
CA VAL A 134 22.05 -21.07 -49.23
C VAL A 134 23.55 -21.20 -48.99
N ALA A 135 23.99 -21.24 -47.72
CA ALA A 135 25.40 -21.42 -47.37
C ALA A 135 25.94 -22.77 -47.88
N ILE A 136 25.18 -23.86 -47.76
CA ILE A 136 25.56 -25.17 -48.29
C ILE A 136 25.71 -25.13 -49.81
N LEU A 137 24.74 -24.54 -50.52
CA LEU A 137 24.79 -24.47 -51.99
C LEU A 137 26.00 -23.66 -52.48
N LEU A 138 26.30 -22.54 -51.83
CA LEU A 138 27.49 -21.74 -52.14
C LEU A 138 28.78 -22.52 -51.88
N ALA A 139 28.87 -23.26 -50.76
CA ALA A 139 30.02 -24.09 -50.46
C ALA A 139 30.25 -25.18 -51.53
N PHE A 140 29.18 -25.81 -52.02
CA PHE A 140 29.26 -26.80 -53.10
C PHE A 140 29.67 -26.19 -54.44
N LEU A 141 29.10 -25.03 -54.81
CA LEU A 141 29.49 -24.31 -56.03
C LEU A 141 30.97 -23.94 -56.01
N GLN A 142 31.44 -23.42 -54.88
CA GLN A 142 32.84 -23.01 -54.73
C GLN A 142 33.79 -24.22 -54.76
N LEU A 143 33.39 -25.37 -54.20
CA LEU A 143 34.14 -26.61 -54.34
C LEU A 143 34.18 -27.11 -55.80
N ALA A 144 33.07 -27.02 -56.53
CA ALA A 144 33.02 -27.43 -57.93
C ALA A 144 33.91 -26.54 -58.83
N GLU A 145 33.86 -25.23 -58.65
CA GLU A 145 34.76 -24.29 -59.34
C GLU A 145 36.24 -24.59 -59.04
N TRP A 146 36.56 -24.87 -57.77
CA TRP A 146 37.92 -25.22 -57.37
C TRP A 146 38.41 -26.51 -58.04
N ILE A 147 37.57 -27.55 -58.12
CA ILE A 147 37.90 -28.82 -58.79
C ILE A 147 38.10 -28.61 -60.30
N VAL A 148 37.24 -27.84 -60.96
CA VAL A 148 37.37 -27.54 -62.41
C VAL A 148 38.64 -26.73 -62.69
N SER A 149 38.96 -25.75 -61.84
CA SER A 149 40.21 -25.01 -61.94
C SER A 149 41.43 -25.91 -61.80
N LEU A 150 41.37 -26.93 -60.94
CA LEU A 150 42.47 -27.87 -60.72
C LEU A 150 42.67 -28.80 -61.92
N MET A 151 41.58 -29.25 -62.56
CA MET A 151 41.64 -30.08 -63.77
C MET A 151 41.98 -29.31 -65.06
N SER A 152 41.86 -27.97 -65.07
CA SER A 152 42.18 -27.12 -66.23
C SER A 152 43.59 -26.54 -66.19
N SER A 153 44.37 -26.85 -65.15
CA SER A 153 45.77 -26.43 -64.98
C SER A 153 46.79 -27.56 -65.17
N ASP A 154 46.33 -28.75 -65.58
CA ASP A 154 47.14 -29.80 -66.22
C ASP A 154 47.00 -29.71 -67.75
#